data_AF-F4N644-F1
#
_entry.id   AF-F4N644-F1
#
_cell.length_a   1.000
_cell.length_b   1.000
_cell.length_c   1.000
_cell.angle_alpha   90.00
_cell.angle_beta   90.00
_cell.angle_gamma   90.00
#
_symmetry.space_group_name_H-M   'P 1'
#
loop_
_entity.id
_entity.type
_entity.pdbx_description
1 polymer ?
#
loop_
_entity_poly.entity_id
_entity_poly.type
_entity_poly.pdbx_seq_one_letter_code
_entity_poly.pdbx_strand_id
1 'polypeptide(L)' 'MGLTKQQIVSWLQLCAEVFSEQRDFLTQLDTEIGDGDHGLNMNRGFNKVVEKLPSFADKDIGFILKKYRHDPAFKCWWC' A
#
# COMPACT_ATOMS: atom_id res chain seq x y z
N MET A 1 21.90 3.97 14.26
CA MET A 1 20.53 3.46 14.50
C MET A 1 19.81 3.52 13.17
N GLY A 2 19.50 2.36 12.58
CA GLY A 2 18.93 2.27 11.22
C GLY A 2 17.54 1.64 11.25
N LEU A 3 16.74 1.93 10.23
CA LEU A 3 15.45 1.28 10.01
C LEU A 3 15.66 -0.21 9.72
N THR A 4 15.05 -1.07 10.51
CA THR A 4 15.14 -2.52 10.31
C THR A 4 14.10 -3.01 9.32
N LYS A 5 14.35 -4.19 8.75
CA LYS A 5 13.40 -4.86 7.86
C LYS A 5 12.05 -5.11 8.55
N GLN A 6 12.08 -5.55 9.80
CA GLN A 6 10.89 -5.82 10.59
C GLN A 6 10.07 -4.54 10.78
N GLN A 7 10.71 -3.40 11.05
CA GLN A 7 10.02 -2.11 11.17
C GLN A 7 9.31 -1.73 9.86
N ILE A 8 9.92 -1.99 8.71
CA ILE A 8 9.30 -1.71 7.40
C ILE A 8 8.13 -2.65 7.11
N VAL A 9 8.27 -3.94 7.43
CA VAL A 9 7.18 -4.92 7.27
C VAL A 9 5.99 -4.52 8.14
N SER A 10 6.21 -4.20 9.42
CA SER A 10 5.15 -3.74 10.32
C SER A 10 4.52 -2.44 9.85
N TRP A 11 5.32 -1.49 9.33
CA TRP A 11 4.79 -0.25 8.76
C TRP A 11 3.86 -0.51 7.57
N LEU A 12 4.23 -1.40 6.65
CA LEU A 12 3.39 -1.75 5.50
C LEU A 12 2.09 -2.45 5.90
N GLN A 13 2.11 -3.26 6.97
CA GLN A 13 0.90 -3.87 7.54
C GLN A 13 -0.03 -2.81 8.13
N LEU A 14 0.51 -1.89 8.95
CA LEU A 14 -0.25 -0.79 9.53
C LEU A 14 -0.86 0.12 8.45
N CYS A 15 -0.14 0.37 7.35
CA CYS A 15 -0.69 1.11 6.23
C CYS A 15 -1.91 0.40 5.63
N ALA A 16 -1.86 -0.92 5.45
CA ALA A 16 -3.01 -1.67 4.91
C ALA A 16 -4.23 -1.59 5.82
N GLU A 17 -4.02 -1.69 7.13
CA GLU A 17 -5.08 -1.50 8.13
C GLU A 17 -5.73 -0.11 8.01
N VAL A 18 -4.92 0.94 8.00
CA VAL A 18 -5.41 2.33 7.86
C VAL A 18 -6.15 2.54 6.54
N PHE A 19 -5.64 2.03 5.41
CA PHE A 19 -6.33 2.18 4.12
C PHE A 19 -7.61 1.36 4.02
N SER A 20 -7.71 0.25 4.74
CA SER A 20 -8.95 -0.51 4.86
C SER A 20 -9.98 0.26 5.70
N GLU A 21 -9.56 0.80 6.85
CA GLU A 21 -10.44 1.57 7.74
C GLU A 21 -10.93 2.88 7.11
N GLN A 22 -10.04 3.59 6.42
CA GLN A 22 -10.33 4.90 5.82
C GLN A 22 -10.84 4.81 4.38
N ARG A 23 -11.07 3.60 3.85
CA ARG A 23 -11.43 3.37 2.44
C ARG A 23 -12.59 4.24 1.98
N ASP A 24 -13.70 4.21 2.71
CA ASP A 24 -14.93 4.91 2.29
C ASP A 24 -14.77 6.42 2.43
N PHE A 25 -14.08 6.88 3.48
CA PHE A 25 -13.76 8.29 3.67
C PHE A 25 -12.87 8.84 2.53
N LEU A 26 -11.83 8.11 2.15
CA LEU A 26 -10.94 8.50 1.04
C LEU A 26 -11.66 8.48 -0.30
N THR A 27 -12.56 7.51 -0.52
CA THR A 27 -13.41 7.44 -1.72
C THR A 27 -14.35 8.64 -1.79
N GLN A 28 -14.96 9.02 -0.66
CA GLN A 28 -15.84 10.18 -0.59
C GLN A 28 -15.08 11.48 -0.86
N LEU A 29 -13.92 11.68 -0.22
CA LEU A 29 -13.09 12.85 -0.44
C LEU A 29 -12.68 12.98 -1.92
N ASP A 30 -12.33 11.85 -2.55
CA ASP A 30 -11.94 11.81 -3.95
C ASP A 30 -13.13 11.99 -4.91
N THR A 31 -14.34 11.60 -4.51
CA THR A 31 -15.56 11.85 -5.30
C THR A 31 -15.86 13.36 -5.40
N GLU A 32 -15.49 14.15 -4.40
CA GLU A 32 -15.77 15.59 -4.39
C GLU A 32 -14.93 16.37 -5.43
N ILE A 33 -13.76 15.87 -5.81
CA ILE A 33 -12.80 16.59 -6.68
C ILE A 33 -12.15 15.74 -7.78
N GLY A 34 -12.48 14.45 -7.86
CA GLY A 34 -11.85 13.43 -8.69
C GLY A 34 -12.86 12.39 -9.19
N ASP A 35 -12.40 11.16 -9.41
CA ASP A 35 -13.22 10.06 -9.96
C ASP A 35 -13.76 9.09 -8.90
N GLY A 36 -13.41 9.32 -7.63
CA GLY A 36 -13.96 8.58 -6.49
C GLY A 36 -13.40 7.17 -6.37
N ASP A 37 -12.24 6.88 -6.95
CA ASP A 37 -11.66 5.55 -6.93
C ASP A 37 -10.51 5.40 -5.92
N HIS A 38 -10.02 6.51 -5.35
CA HIS A 38 -8.78 6.53 -4.59
C HIS A 38 -8.79 5.59 -3.38
N GLY A 39 -9.84 5.65 -2.55
CA GLY A 39 -9.94 4.78 -1.36
C GLY A 39 -9.99 3.29 -1.71
N LEU A 40 -10.76 2.93 -2.74
CA LEU A 40 -10.85 1.55 -3.25
C LEU A 40 -9.49 1.06 -3.76
N ASN A 41 -8.81 1.93 -4.49
CA ASN A 41 -7.53 1.67 -5.09
C ASN A 41 -6.42 1.47 -4.06
N MET A 42 -6.36 2.34 -3.04
CA MET A 42 -5.40 2.25 -1.95
C MET A 42 -5.59 0.98 -1.11
N ASN A 43 -6.84 0.67 -0.76
CA ASN A 43 -7.17 -0.56 -0.05
C ASN A 43 -6.75 -1.82 -0.86
N ARG A 44 -7.10 -1.87 -2.16
CA ARG A 44 -6.70 -2.97 -3.05
C ARG A 44 -5.18 -3.08 -3.18
N GLY A 45 -4.49 -1.94 -3.31
CA GLY A 45 -3.04 -1.82 -3.40
C GLY A 45 -2.33 -2.44 -2.21
N PHE A 46 -2.66 -1.97 -1.02
CA PHE A 46 -1.99 -2.36 0.21
C PHE A 46 -2.37 -3.77 0.69
N ASN A 47 -3.59 -4.26 0.42
CA ASN A 47 -3.91 -5.67 0.66
C ASN A 47 -3.01 -6.60 -0.17
N LYS A 48 -2.78 -6.28 -1.46
CA LYS A 48 -1.84 -7.03 -2.30
C LYS A 48 -0.38 -6.91 -1.84
N VAL A 49 0.00 -5.79 -1.20
CA VAL A 49 1.32 -5.69 -0.56
C VAL A 49 1.44 -6.73 0.53
N VAL A 50 0.51 -6.69 1.49
CA VAL A 50 0.52 -7.54 2.67
C VAL A 50 0.47 -9.02 2.31
N GLU A 51 -0.36 -9.41 1.33
CA GLU A 51 -0.38 -10.78 0.79
C GLU A 51 0.98 -11.26 0.29
N LYS A 52 1.77 -10.37 -0.33
CA LYS A 52 3.08 -10.72 -0.90
C LYS A 52 4.21 -10.58 0.11
N LEU A 53 4.05 -9.89 1.24
CA LEU A 53 5.10 -9.70 2.26
C LEU A 53 5.78 -11.00 2.72
N PRO A 54 5.07 -12.13 2.95
CA PRO A 54 5.70 -13.39 3.33
C PRO A 54 6.72 -13.90 2.29
N SER A 55 6.48 -13.64 1.00
CA SER A 55 7.38 -14.04 -0.09
C SER A 55 8.69 -13.23 -0.16
N PHE A 56 8.84 -12.23 0.70
CA PHE A 56 10.00 -11.35 0.78
C PHE A 56 10.77 -11.46 2.10
N ALA A 57 10.45 -12.43 2.95
CA ALA A 57 11.15 -12.69 4.22
C ALA A 57 12.68 -12.80 4.07
N ASP A 58 13.17 -13.18 2.89
CA ASP A 58 14.60 -13.33 2.60
C ASP A 58 15.19 -12.26 1.65
N LYS A 59 14.38 -11.32 1.16
CA LYS A 59 14.84 -10.29 0.19
C LYS A 59 15.16 -8.96 0.86
N ASP A 60 16.06 -8.19 0.23
CA ASP A 60 16.44 -6.86 0.70
C ASP A 60 15.29 -5.84 0.54
N ILE A 61 15.26 -4.84 1.42
CA ILE A 61 14.24 -3.78 1.46
C ILE A 61 14.17 -3.03 0.11
N GLY A 62 15.31 -2.79 -0.53
CA GLY A 62 15.35 -2.14 -1.84
C GLY A 62 14.61 -2.94 -2.92
N PHE A 63 14.67 -4.28 -2.84
CA PHE A 63 13.94 -5.16 -3.76
C PHE A 63 12.42 -5.12 -3.50
N ILE A 64 12.01 -5.06 -2.23
CA ILE A 64 10.61 -4.96 -1.82
C ILE A 64 10.00 -3.69 -2.43
N LEU A 65 10.56 -2.52 -2.12
CA LEU A 65 10.03 -1.23 -2.58
C LEU A 65 10.06 -1.09 -4.12
N LYS A 66 11.12 -1.59 -4.76
CA LYS A 66 11.25 -1.52 -6.23
C LYS A 66 10.27 -2.41 -6.97
N LYS A 67 9.91 -3.57 -6.41
CA LYS A 67 8.90 -4.46 -7.01
C LYS A 67 7.51 -3.85 -6.97
N TYR A 68 7.18 -3.11 -5.91
CA TYR A 68 5.89 -2.45 -5.79
C TYR A 68 5.74 -1.21 -6.68
N ARG A 69 6.83 -0.52 -7.06
CA ARG A 69 6.81 0.59 -8.03
C ARG A 69 6.13 0.22 -9.37
N HIS A 70 6.24 -1.03 -9.81
CA HIS A 70 5.70 -1.49 -11.09
C HIS A 70 4.46 -2.40 -10.93
N ASP A 71 3.97 -2.60 -9.71
CA ASP A 71 2.75 -3.38 -9.49
C ASP A 71 1.53 -2.54 -9.92
N PRO A 72 0.63 -3.07 -10.77
CA PRO A 72 -0.60 -2.38 -11.15
C PRO A 72 -1.43 -1.91 -9.94
N ALA A 73 -1.26 -2.56 -8.78
CA ALA A 73 -1.92 -2.19 -7.54
C ALA A 73 -1.37 -0.89 -6.90
N PHE A 74 -0.16 -0.46 -7.25
CA PHE A 74 0.41 0.85 -6.88
C PHE A 74 0.23 1.92 -7.96
N LYS A 75 -0.22 1.54 -9.16
CA LYS A 75 -0.46 2.48 -10.25
C LYS A 75 -1.52 3.52 -9.90
N CYS A 76 -2.28 3.29 -8.83
CA CYS A 76 -3.31 4.20 -8.31
C CYS A 76 -2.81 5.34 -7.41
N TRP A 77 -1.50 5.48 -7.21
CA TRP A 77 -0.93 6.67 -6.54
C TRP A 77 -0.86 7.91 -7.44
N TRP A 78 -1.05 7.71 -8.74
CA TRP A 78 -1.13 8.77 -9.72
C TRP A 78 -2.38 8.48 -10.53
N CYS A 79 -3.37 9.35 -10.39
CA CYS A 79 -4.56 9.50 -11.24
C CYS A 79 -4.56 8.63 -12.51
#